data_AF-A0A9W5VUT2-F1
#
_entry.id   AF-A0A9W5VUT2-F1
#
_cell.length_a   1.000
_cell.length_b   1.000
_cell.length_c   1.000
_cell.angle_alpha   90.00
_cell.angle_beta   90.00
_cell.angle_gamma   90.00
#
_symmetry.space_group_name_H-M   'P 1'
#
loop_
_entity.id
_entity.type
_entity.pdbx_description
1 polymer ?
#
loop_
_entity_poly.entity_id
_entity_poly.type
_entity_poly.pdbx_seq_one_letter_code
_entity_poly.pdbx_strand_id
1 'polypeptide(L)'
;MNQTQIKKFNHAMFGELQVLVKDGKEYLPATDVATTMEYAKPHKAVTDHCDDDGALTWGVIDRLGRKQQKKFITIGNVSRLIIAASKQSKNSLIKEKAKQYERWIFDEVIPSIHKYGAYMTDQVLEQSVSNPDFAIGLLTKLKEEKQKLVAAQRQIEQQRQKVLFAGSVSAAETSILVRGLAKILRQNGVDTGEKRLFKWLRENGYLVKKKGVDYNSPTQYSAELGLFETDETTITRSSGKIELRITPKVTGKGQLYFINKFLGENQTA
;
A
#
# COMPACT_ATOMS: atom_id res chain seq x y z
N MET A 1 2.60 -1.96 -7.01
CA MET A 1 2.07 -3.29 -6.68
C MET A 1 3.02 -3.93 -5.67
N ASN A 2 2.59 -4.09 -4.41
CA ASN A 2 3.39 -4.83 -3.41
C ASN A 2 3.41 -6.29 -3.85
N GLN A 3 4.57 -6.78 -4.29
CA GLN A 3 4.76 -8.17 -4.67
C GLN A 3 4.67 -9.02 -3.41
N THR A 4 3.47 -9.55 -3.14
CA THR A 4 3.30 -10.63 -2.17
C THR A 4 3.65 -11.92 -2.88
N GLN A 5 4.74 -12.56 -2.47
CA GLN A 5 5.24 -13.77 -3.12
C GLN A 5 5.41 -14.87 -2.07
N ILE A 6 4.99 -16.09 -2.41
CA ILE A 6 5.32 -17.28 -1.63
C ILE A 6 6.53 -17.93 -2.28
N LYS A 7 7.59 -18.14 -1.50
CA LYS A 7 8.82 -18.83 -1.90
C LYS A 7 9.01 -20.09 -1.07
N LYS A 8 9.71 -21.08 -1.61
CA LYS A 8 10.23 -22.20 -0.82
C LYS A 8 11.54 -21.76 -0.17
N PHE A 9 11.67 -21.97 1.13
CA PHE A 9 12.86 -21.69 1.92
C PHE A 9 13.36 -22.98 2.53
N ASN A 10 14.65 -23.27 2.41
CA ASN A 10 15.26 -24.45 3.02
C ASN A 10 16.20 -24.01 4.14
N HIS A 11 15.96 -24.48 5.36
CA HIS A 11 16.77 -24.15 6.53
C HIS A 11 17.19 -25.41 7.28
N ALA A 12 18.44 -25.46 7.73
CA ALA A 12 19.00 -26.64 8.42
C ALA A 12 18.20 -27.07 9.66
N MET A 13 17.56 -26.13 10.35
CA MET A 13 16.69 -26.43 11.50
C MET A 13 15.24 -26.75 11.12
N PHE A 14 14.72 -26.20 10.01
CA PHE A 14 13.28 -26.21 9.72
C PHE A 14 12.88 -27.00 8.46
N GLY A 15 13.84 -27.48 7.69
CA GLY A 15 13.60 -28.12 6.40
C GLY A 15 13.01 -27.14 5.37
N GLU A 16 12.21 -27.66 4.45
CA GLU A 16 11.51 -26.86 3.44
C GLU A 16 10.24 -26.20 4.02
N LEU A 17 10.24 -24.87 4.13
CA LEU A 17 9.10 -24.06 4.54
C LEU A 17 8.59 -23.16 3.40
N GLN A 18 7.28 -22.90 3.40
CA GLN A 18 6.67 -21.90 2.50
C GLN A 18 6.79 -20.52 3.13
N VAL A 19 7.75 -19.71 2.69
CA VAL A 19 7.95 -18.36 3.19
C VAL A 19 7.11 -17.37 2.40
N LEU A 20 6.31 -16.60 3.11
CA LEU A 20 5.58 -15.47 2.56
C LEU A 20 6.46 -14.23 2.64
N VAL A 21 6.75 -13.63 1.49
CA VAL A 21 7.39 -12.31 1.41
C VAL A 21 6.30 -11.29 1.19
N LYS A 22 6.13 -10.38 2.16
CA LYS A 22 5.16 -9.28 2.09
C LYS A 22 5.83 -8.00 2.58
N ASP A 23 5.74 -6.94 1.77
CA ASP A 23 6.32 -5.62 2.08
C ASP A 23 7.82 -5.67 2.42
N GLY A 24 8.56 -6.56 1.74
CA GLY A 24 10.00 -6.77 1.96
C GLY A 24 10.33 -7.53 3.26
N LYS A 25 9.33 -8.00 4.01
CA LYS A 25 9.50 -8.82 5.20
C LYS A 25 9.16 -10.27 4.91
N GLU A 26 9.96 -11.17 5.47
CA GLU A 26 9.74 -12.62 5.40
C GLU A 26 8.90 -13.09 6.59
N TYR A 27 7.90 -13.92 6.28
CA TYR A 27 7.06 -14.57 7.27
C TYR A 27 7.05 -16.08 7.04
N LEU A 28 7.23 -16.84 8.10
CA LEU A 28 7.29 -18.29 8.13
C LEU A 28 5.94 -18.86 8.60
N PRO A 29 5.52 -20.05 8.12
CA PRO A 29 4.26 -20.65 8.49
C PRO A 29 4.30 -21.09 9.96
N ALA A 30 3.47 -20.45 10.79
CA ALA A 30 3.62 -20.47 12.24
C ALA A 30 3.44 -21.86 12.86
N THR A 31 2.41 -22.58 12.39
CA THR A 31 2.11 -23.94 12.84
C THR A 31 3.17 -24.92 12.41
N ASP A 32 3.72 -24.75 11.20
CA ASP A 32 4.70 -25.66 10.63
C ASP A 32 6.03 -25.51 11.41
N VAL A 33 6.44 -24.26 11.72
CA VAL A 33 7.57 -23.97 12.61
C VAL A 33 7.39 -24.62 13.99
N ALA A 34 6.26 -24.39 14.65
CA ALA A 34 6.00 -24.97 15.97
C ALA A 34 5.92 -26.51 15.94
N THR A 35 5.46 -27.10 14.84
CA THR A 35 5.42 -28.56 14.66
C THR A 35 6.82 -29.14 14.50
N THR A 36 7.69 -28.51 13.71
CA THR A 36 9.10 -28.94 13.57
C THR A 36 9.86 -28.86 14.88
N MET A 37 9.45 -27.95 15.75
CA MET A 37 9.97 -27.81 17.12
C MET A 37 9.31 -28.76 18.14
N GLU A 38 8.47 -29.69 17.67
CA GLU A 38 7.76 -30.70 18.47
C GLU A 38 6.96 -30.12 19.65
N TYR A 39 6.37 -28.95 19.46
CA TYR A 39 5.37 -28.47 20.41
C TYR A 39 4.16 -29.40 20.39
N ALA A 40 3.79 -29.95 21.56
CA ALA A 40 2.65 -30.85 21.68
C ALA A 40 1.32 -30.24 21.18
N LYS A 41 1.19 -28.92 21.26
CA LYS A 41 0.05 -28.15 20.74
C LYS A 41 0.55 -26.95 19.93
N PRO A 42 0.88 -27.12 18.63
CA PRO A 42 1.53 -26.07 17.82
C PRO A 42 0.74 -24.75 17.76
N HIS A 43 -0.58 -24.80 17.57
CA HIS A 43 -1.44 -23.61 17.57
C HIS A 43 -1.41 -22.85 18.90
N LYS A 44 -1.40 -23.59 20.02
CA LYS A 44 -1.33 -23.00 21.35
C LYS A 44 0.06 -22.38 21.59
N ALA A 45 1.14 -23.06 21.19
CA ALA A 45 2.49 -22.50 21.30
C ALA A 45 2.65 -21.18 20.56
N VAL A 46 2.09 -21.06 19.36
CA VAL A 46 2.07 -19.80 18.60
C VAL A 46 1.27 -18.72 19.32
N THR A 47 0.22 -19.08 20.06
CA THR A 47 -0.59 -18.11 20.81
C THR A 47 0.11 -17.69 22.10
N ASP A 48 0.78 -18.62 22.78
CA ASP A 48 1.41 -18.39 24.07
C ASP A 48 2.77 -17.66 23.98
N HIS A 49 3.42 -17.68 22.81
CA HIS A 49 4.81 -17.21 22.66
C HIS A 49 5.05 -16.20 21.55
N CYS A 50 4.11 -15.98 20.63
CA CYS A 50 4.28 -15.01 19.56
C CYS A 50 3.48 -13.76 19.85
N ASP A 51 4.07 -12.61 19.53
CA ASP A 51 3.37 -11.32 19.59
C ASP A 51 2.50 -11.13 18.33
N ASP A 52 1.35 -10.49 18.50
CA ASP A 52 0.40 -10.28 17.41
C ASP A 52 0.94 -9.35 16.31
N ASP A 53 1.83 -8.42 16.66
CA ASP A 53 2.47 -7.48 15.73
C ASP A 53 3.37 -8.19 14.68
N GLY A 54 3.91 -9.35 15.05
CA GLY A 54 4.71 -10.21 14.22
C GLY A 54 3.93 -11.34 13.57
N ALA A 55 2.60 -11.30 13.54
CA ALA A 55 1.75 -12.34 12.99
C ALA A 55 0.77 -11.80 11.93
N LEU A 56 0.48 -12.62 10.91
CA LEU A 56 -0.55 -12.33 9.93
C LEU A 56 -1.25 -13.61 9.49
N THR A 57 -2.50 -13.49 9.05
CA THR A 57 -3.22 -14.58 8.37
C THR A 57 -3.26 -14.31 6.87
N TRP A 58 -2.90 -15.32 6.07
CA TRP A 58 -2.86 -15.21 4.62
C TRP A 58 -3.46 -16.42 3.92
N GLY A 59 -4.16 -16.15 2.81
CA GLY A 59 -4.75 -17.16 1.96
C GLY A 59 -3.69 -17.86 1.11
N VAL A 60 -3.61 -19.18 1.23
CA VAL A 60 -2.74 -20.05 0.42
C VAL A 60 -3.57 -21.07 -0.34
N ILE A 61 -3.06 -21.48 -1.50
CA ILE A 61 -3.63 -22.60 -2.26
C ILE A 61 -2.82 -23.84 -1.89
N ASP A 62 -3.48 -24.87 -1.39
CA ASP A 62 -2.82 -26.14 -1.07
C ASP A 62 -2.46 -26.93 -2.34
N ARG A 63 -1.74 -28.05 -2.18
CA ARG A 63 -1.34 -28.92 -3.31
C ARG A 63 -2.53 -29.53 -4.07
N LEU A 64 -3.72 -29.52 -3.46
CA LEU A 64 -4.97 -30.04 -4.03
C LEU A 64 -5.83 -28.91 -4.63
N GLY A 65 -5.30 -27.69 -4.74
CA GLY A 65 -5.98 -26.53 -5.33
C GLY A 65 -6.99 -25.84 -4.42
N ARG A 66 -7.07 -26.20 -3.13
CA ARG A 66 -8.05 -25.63 -2.19
C ARG A 66 -7.50 -24.36 -1.56
N LYS A 67 -8.35 -23.37 -1.36
CA LYS A 67 -8.01 -22.14 -0.63
C LYS A 67 -8.06 -22.40 0.87
N GLN A 68 -6.96 -22.14 1.57
CA GLN A 68 -6.85 -22.24 3.03
C GLN A 68 -6.32 -20.94 3.60
N GLN A 69 -6.67 -20.65 4.86
CA GLN A 69 -6.07 -19.55 5.61
C GLN A 69 -4.98 -20.10 6.53
N LYS A 70 -3.76 -19.58 6.41
CA LYS A 70 -2.64 -19.96 7.28
C LYS A 70 -2.13 -18.75 8.06
N LYS A 71 -1.70 -18.99 9.31
CA LYS A 71 -1.01 -18.00 10.13
C LYS A 71 0.49 -18.04 9.79
N PHE A 72 1.03 -16.87 9.47
CA PHE A 72 2.45 -16.65 9.21
C PHE A 72 3.03 -15.72 10.28
N ILE A 73 4.28 -15.94 10.66
CA ILE A 73 4.98 -15.21 11.71
C ILE A 73 6.34 -14.69 11.25
N THR A 74 6.77 -13.55 11.77
CA THR A 74 8.09 -12.99 11.48
C THR A 74 9.21 -13.84 12.08
N ILE A 75 10.45 -13.63 11.61
CA ILE A 75 11.65 -14.22 12.21
C ILE A 75 11.71 -13.95 13.72
N GLY A 76 11.35 -12.75 14.18
CA GLY A 76 11.33 -12.44 15.61
C GLY A 76 10.41 -13.37 16.41
N ASN A 77 9.22 -13.69 15.88
CA ASN A 77 8.31 -14.65 16.51
C ASN A 77 8.80 -16.10 16.40
N VAL A 78 9.51 -16.46 15.33
CA VAL A 78 10.24 -17.74 15.26
C VAL A 78 11.31 -17.82 16.36
N SER A 79 12.09 -16.77 16.56
CA SER A 79 13.09 -16.69 17.64
C SER A 79 12.44 -16.83 19.02
N ARG A 80 11.28 -16.20 19.26
CA ARG A 80 10.51 -16.37 20.51
C ARG A 80 10.11 -17.83 20.74
N LEU A 81 9.63 -18.52 19.71
CA LEU A 81 9.31 -19.96 19.80
C LEU A 81 10.55 -20.79 20.12
N ILE A 82 11.70 -20.48 19.51
CA ILE A 82 12.98 -21.15 19.82
C ILE A 82 13.37 -20.95 21.27
N ILE A 83 13.37 -19.72 21.76
CA ILE A 83 13.73 -19.39 23.14
C ILE A 83 12.74 -20.01 24.14
N ALA A 84 11.45 -20.09 23.81
CA ALA A 84 10.50 -20.80 24.66
C ALA A 84 10.82 -22.31 24.71
N ALA A 85 11.19 -22.92 23.58
CA ALA A 85 11.54 -24.34 23.51
C ALA A 85 12.84 -24.67 24.27
N SER A 86 13.82 -23.77 24.31
CA SER A 86 15.07 -23.97 25.06
C SER A 86 14.81 -24.18 26.57
N LYS A 87 13.73 -23.58 27.07
CA LYS A 87 13.31 -23.64 28.47
C LYS A 87 12.42 -24.86 28.74
N GLN A 88 11.39 -25.06 27.90
CA GLN A 88 10.28 -25.96 28.23
C GLN A 88 10.19 -27.24 27.38
N SER A 89 10.98 -27.39 26.32
CA SER A 89 10.89 -28.58 25.47
C SER A 89 11.21 -29.84 26.27
N LYS A 90 10.40 -30.89 26.07
CA LYS A 90 10.61 -32.22 26.65
C LYS A 90 11.53 -33.07 25.78
N ASN A 91 11.69 -32.73 24.49
CA ASN A 91 12.66 -33.37 23.62
C ASN A 91 14.05 -32.78 23.90
N SER A 92 14.97 -33.61 24.40
CA SER A 92 16.33 -33.20 24.78
C SER A 92 17.12 -32.61 23.59
N LEU A 93 16.98 -33.20 22.40
CA LEU A 93 17.70 -32.74 21.20
C LEU A 93 17.21 -31.36 20.75
N ILE A 94 15.90 -31.13 20.74
CA ILE A 94 15.33 -29.83 20.39
C ILE A 94 15.68 -28.79 21.44
N LYS A 95 15.60 -29.17 22.73
CA LYS A 95 15.98 -28.29 23.83
C LYS A 95 17.43 -27.82 23.71
N GLU A 96 18.34 -28.74 23.39
CA GLU A 96 19.76 -28.42 23.25
C GLU A 96 20.03 -27.51 22.04
N LYS A 97 19.46 -27.81 20.87
CA LYS A 97 19.54 -26.93 19.69
C LYS A 97 18.96 -25.54 19.96
N ALA A 98 17.84 -25.47 20.67
CA ALA A 98 17.21 -24.21 21.04
C ALA A 98 18.05 -23.41 22.04
N LYS A 99 18.72 -24.06 22.99
CA LYS A 99 19.69 -23.42 23.91
C LYS A 99 20.91 -22.88 23.18
N GLN A 100 21.41 -23.59 22.17
CA GLN A 100 22.51 -23.10 21.34
C GLN A 100 22.11 -21.82 20.61
N TYR A 101 20.91 -21.80 20.02
CA TYR A 101 20.37 -20.60 19.39
C TYR A 101 20.14 -19.45 20.38
N GLU A 102 19.60 -19.74 21.56
CA GLU A 102 19.42 -18.76 22.64
C GLU A 102 20.75 -18.11 23.04
N ARG A 103 21.77 -18.92 23.33
CA ARG A 103 23.12 -18.44 23.69
C ARG A 103 23.74 -17.63 22.56
N TRP A 104 23.64 -18.12 21.32
CA TRP A 104 24.14 -17.40 20.16
C TRP A 104 23.52 -15.99 20.06
N ILE A 105 22.20 -15.85 20.25
CA ILE A 105 21.57 -14.53 20.27
C ILE A 105 22.03 -13.67 21.45
N PHE A 106 21.97 -14.20 22.68
CA PHE A 106 22.13 -13.40 23.89
C PHE A 106 23.58 -13.12 24.27
N ASP A 107 24.49 -14.05 23.98
CA ASP A 107 25.89 -13.99 24.42
C ASP A 107 26.84 -13.55 23.29
N GLU A 108 26.43 -13.68 22.02
CA GLU A 108 27.25 -13.33 20.86
C GLU A 108 26.64 -12.18 20.04
N VAL A 109 25.43 -12.36 19.50
CA VAL A 109 24.81 -11.39 18.57
C VAL A 109 24.52 -10.06 19.26
N ILE A 110 23.75 -10.07 20.36
CA ILE A 110 23.36 -8.84 21.07
C ILE A 110 24.59 -8.10 21.61
N PRO A 111 25.55 -8.76 22.30
CA PRO A 111 26.76 -8.09 22.77
C PRO A 111 27.61 -7.52 21.64
N SER A 112 27.73 -8.23 20.51
CA SER A 112 28.45 -7.74 19.34
C SER A 112 27.81 -6.47 18.75
N ILE A 113 26.48 -6.46 18.62
CA ILE A 113 25.73 -5.26 18.21
C ILE A 113 25.95 -4.11 19.20
N HIS A 114 25.92 -4.39 20.51
CA HIS A 114 26.17 -3.36 21.53
C HIS A 114 27.58 -2.78 21.47
N LYS A 115 28.58 -3.63 21.20
CA LYS A 115 30.00 -3.26 21.22
C LYS A 115 30.46 -2.58 19.92
N TYR A 116 29.99 -3.07 18.78
CA TYR A 116 30.50 -2.67 17.46
C TYR A 116 29.44 -2.00 16.57
N GLY A 117 28.17 -1.99 16.97
CA GLY A 117 27.06 -1.46 16.19
C GLY A 117 26.56 -2.39 15.08
N ALA A 118 27.16 -3.57 14.92
CA ALA A 118 26.79 -4.56 13.90
C ALA A 118 27.16 -5.98 14.36
N TYR A 119 26.48 -6.97 13.78
CA TYR A 119 26.88 -8.38 13.86
C TYR A 119 27.18 -8.88 12.44
N MET A 120 28.28 -9.62 12.30
CA MET A 120 28.67 -10.31 11.06
C MET A 120 28.96 -11.76 11.42
N THR A 121 28.61 -12.69 10.54
CA THR A 121 29.05 -14.08 10.72
C THR A 121 30.56 -14.18 10.52
N ASP A 122 31.20 -15.16 11.15
CA ASP A 122 32.65 -15.36 11.05
C ASP A 122 33.12 -15.42 9.59
N GLN A 123 32.39 -16.13 8.74
CA GLN A 123 32.68 -16.20 7.31
C GLN A 123 32.67 -14.82 6.63
N VAL A 124 31.67 -13.98 6.91
CA VAL A 124 31.57 -12.64 6.33
C VAL A 124 32.67 -11.73 6.87
N LEU A 125 33.00 -11.87 8.15
CA LEU A 125 34.08 -11.13 8.79
C LEU A 125 35.45 -11.51 8.18
N GLU A 126 35.77 -12.80 8.08
CA GLU A 126 36.99 -13.29 7.46
C GLU A 126 37.11 -12.86 6.00
N GLN A 127 36.03 -12.95 5.23
CA GLN A 127 35.98 -12.46 3.84
C GLN A 127 36.19 -10.95 3.76
N SER A 128 35.62 -10.18 4.69
CA SER A 128 35.78 -8.73 4.74
C SER A 128 37.19 -8.31 5.12
N VAL A 129 37.84 -9.05 6.03
CA VAL A 129 39.22 -8.80 6.45
C VAL A 129 40.21 -9.17 5.34
N SER A 130 39.97 -10.29 4.65
CA SER A 130 40.82 -10.75 3.55
C SER A 130 40.60 -9.97 2.25
N ASN A 131 39.40 -9.42 2.04
CA ASN A 131 39.04 -8.62 0.88
C ASN A 131 38.14 -7.43 1.27
N PRO A 132 38.71 -6.24 1.53
CA PRO A 132 37.93 -5.06 1.87
C PRO A 132 36.88 -4.66 0.83
N ASP A 133 37.11 -4.93 -0.46
CA ASP A 133 36.14 -4.62 -1.53
C ASP A 133 34.87 -5.45 -1.41
N PHE A 134 34.95 -6.66 -0.83
CA PHE A 134 33.77 -7.46 -0.51
C PHE A 134 32.85 -6.74 0.48
N ALA A 135 33.42 -6.16 1.54
CA ALA A 135 32.65 -5.41 2.53
C ALA A 135 32.02 -4.15 1.91
N ILE A 136 32.78 -3.42 1.09
CA ILE A 136 32.28 -2.23 0.37
C ILE A 136 31.13 -2.61 -0.55
N GLY A 137 31.27 -3.69 -1.33
CA GLY A 137 30.22 -4.19 -2.22
C GLY A 137 28.96 -4.59 -1.46
N LEU A 138 29.11 -5.30 -0.35
CA LEU A 138 27.99 -5.70 0.52
C LEU A 138 27.25 -4.48 1.07
N LEU A 139 27.97 -3.51 1.63
CA LEU A 139 27.38 -2.28 2.17
C LEU A 139 26.71 -1.43 1.08
N THR A 140 27.29 -1.37 -0.12
CA THR A 140 26.72 -0.66 -1.27
C THR A 140 25.39 -1.27 -1.68
N LYS A 141 25.33 -2.60 -1.79
CA LYS A 141 24.09 -3.31 -2.10
C LYS A 141 23.00 -3.05 -1.06
N LEU A 142 23.33 -3.11 0.23
CA LEU A 142 22.38 -2.80 1.32
C LEU A 142 21.88 -1.35 1.26
N LYS A 143 22.76 -0.39 0.92
CA LYS A 143 22.39 1.01 0.73
C LYS A 143 21.40 1.17 -0.43
N GLU A 144 21.65 0.53 -1.57
CA GLU A 144 20.76 0.57 -2.74
C GLU A 144 19.39 -0.03 -2.44
N GLU A 145 19.34 -1.18 -1.76
CA GLU A 145 18.08 -1.82 -1.34
C GLU A 145 17.26 -0.90 -0.44
N LYS A 146 17.91 -0.25 0.54
CA LYS A 146 17.26 0.74 1.42
C LYS A 146 16.73 1.94 0.62
N GLN A 147 17.50 2.48 -0.32
CA GLN A 147 17.06 3.59 -1.15
C GLN A 147 15.85 3.24 -2.03
N LYS A 148 15.83 2.04 -2.62
CA LYS A 148 14.69 1.54 -3.39
C LYS A 148 13.44 1.43 -2.52
N LEU A 149 13.55 0.94 -1.28
CA LEU A 149 12.43 0.86 -0.34
C LEU A 149 11.87 2.25 0.00
N VAL A 150 12.74 3.21 0.29
CA VAL A 150 12.31 4.60 0.60
C VAL A 150 11.64 5.26 -0.61
N ALA A 151 12.19 5.08 -1.82
CA ALA A 151 11.60 5.60 -3.05
C ALA A 151 10.22 4.98 -3.31
N ALA A 152 10.09 3.66 -3.14
CA ALA A 152 8.81 2.97 -3.29
C ALA A 152 7.77 3.45 -2.25
N GLN A 153 8.16 3.63 -0.99
CA GLN A 153 7.27 4.17 0.04
C GLN A 153 6.79 5.59 -0.29
N ARG A 154 7.68 6.46 -0.77
CA ARG A 154 7.30 7.81 -1.22
C ARG A 154 6.29 7.78 -2.37
N GLN A 155 6.49 6.90 -3.35
CA GLN A 155 5.54 6.72 -4.45
C GLN A 155 4.18 6.21 -3.96
N ILE A 156 4.16 5.27 -3.02
CA ILE A 156 2.92 4.74 -2.42
C ILE A 156 2.17 5.85 -1.69
N GLU A 157 2.86 6.68 -0.90
CA GLU A 157 2.20 7.76 -0.17
C GLU A 157 1.60 8.81 -1.11
N GLN A 158 2.32 9.18 -2.18
CA GLN A 158 1.80 10.05 -3.23
C GLN A 158 0.58 9.44 -3.94
N GLN A 159 0.61 8.13 -4.23
CA GLN A 159 -0.52 7.43 -4.82
C GLN A 159 -1.71 7.31 -3.86
N ARG A 160 -1.45 7.11 -2.57
CA ARG A 160 -2.49 7.04 -1.53
C ARG A 160 -3.28 8.34 -1.44
N GLN A 161 -2.60 9.49 -1.50
CA GLN A 161 -3.26 10.79 -1.54
C GLN A 161 -4.16 10.94 -2.79
N LYS A 162 -3.68 10.49 -3.96
CA LYS A 162 -4.49 10.48 -5.20
C LYS A 162 -5.72 9.57 -5.09
N VAL A 163 -5.56 8.38 -4.50
CA VAL A 163 -6.64 7.38 -4.37
C VAL A 163 -7.68 7.80 -3.32
N LEU A 164 -7.26 8.29 -2.16
CA LEU A 164 -8.17 8.80 -1.13
C LEU A 164 -9.02 9.95 -1.67
N PHE A 165 -8.44 10.83 -2.49
CA PHE A 165 -9.17 11.93 -3.10
C PHE A 165 -10.17 11.46 -4.17
N ALA A 166 -9.78 10.52 -5.04
CA ALA A 166 -10.70 9.90 -6.00
C ALA A 166 -11.86 9.18 -5.29
N GLY A 167 -11.59 8.47 -4.20
CA GLY A 167 -12.62 7.80 -3.39
C GLY A 167 -13.59 8.78 -2.71
N SER A 168 -13.08 9.91 -2.22
CA SER A 168 -13.88 10.95 -1.55
C SER A 168 -14.88 11.64 -2.49
N VAL A 169 -14.50 11.77 -3.76
CA VAL A 169 -15.34 12.39 -4.80
C VAL A 169 -16.33 11.39 -5.40
N SER A 170 -15.93 10.11 -5.52
CA SER A 170 -16.81 9.05 -6.01
C SER A 170 -17.95 8.70 -5.04
N ALA A 171 -17.79 8.97 -3.74
CA ALA A 171 -18.78 8.63 -2.71
C ALA A 171 -19.98 9.59 -2.66
N ALA A 172 -19.93 10.73 -3.36
CA ALA A 172 -21.08 11.61 -3.52
C ALA A 172 -21.85 11.20 -4.80
N GLU A 173 -22.83 10.30 -4.67
CA GLU A 173 -23.76 9.93 -5.75
C GLU A 173 -24.60 11.13 -6.27
N THR A 174 -24.47 12.31 -5.68
CA THR A 174 -25.19 13.53 -6.03
C THR A 174 -24.38 14.40 -7.00
N SER A 175 -25.02 14.85 -8.08
CA SER A 175 -24.44 15.86 -8.97
C SER A 175 -24.24 17.21 -8.25
N ILE A 176 -23.12 17.89 -8.55
CA ILE A 176 -22.78 19.18 -7.93
C ILE A 176 -22.75 20.29 -8.96
N LEU A 177 -23.06 21.53 -8.57
CA LEU A 177 -22.88 22.68 -9.46
C LEU A 177 -21.40 22.83 -9.86
N VAL A 178 -21.17 23.41 -11.05
CA VAL A 178 -19.81 23.79 -11.51
C VAL A 178 -19.07 24.66 -10.47
N ARG A 179 -19.81 25.49 -9.72
CA ARG A 179 -19.27 26.24 -8.57
C ARG A 179 -18.68 25.33 -7.48
N GLY A 180 -19.35 24.23 -7.16
CA GLY A 180 -18.88 23.23 -6.19
C GLY A 180 -17.60 22.55 -6.68
N LEU A 181 -17.59 22.12 -7.94
CA LEU A 181 -16.37 21.56 -8.57
C LEU A 181 -15.21 22.56 -8.54
N ALA A 182 -15.45 23.84 -8.84
CA ALA A 182 -14.41 24.87 -8.79
C ALA A 182 -13.82 25.07 -7.39
N LYS A 183 -14.64 24.97 -6.32
CA LYS A 183 -14.15 25.01 -4.93
C LYS A 183 -13.25 23.81 -4.62
N ILE A 184 -13.68 22.61 -5.02
CA ILE A 184 -12.91 21.38 -4.84
C ILE A 184 -11.56 21.49 -5.55
N LEU A 185 -11.55 21.91 -6.82
CA LEU A 185 -10.31 22.10 -7.59
C LEU A 185 -9.36 23.10 -6.92
N ARG A 186 -9.89 24.24 -6.43
CA ARG A 186 -9.09 25.26 -5.74
C ARG A 186 -8.50 24.77 -4.41
N GLN A 187 -9.25 24.01 -3.63
CA GLN A 187 -8.75 23.39 -2.39
C GLN A 187 -7.60 22.40 -2.67
N ASN A 188 -7.53 21.86 -3.89
CA ASN A 188 -6.51 20.91 -4.30
C ASN A 188 -5.41 21.54 -5.19
N GLY A 189 -5.19 22.85 -5.04
CA GLY A 189 -4.04 23.54 -5.65
C GLY A 189 -4.22 23.95 -7.11
N VAL A 190 -5.39 23.76 -7.71
CA VAL A 190 -5.69 24.31 -9.04
C VAL A 190 -6.13 25.76 -8.88
N ASP A 191 -5.40 26.73 -9.44
CA ASP A 191 -5.78 28.16 -9.36
C ASP A 191 -6.99 28.50 -10.26
N THR A 192 -8.16 27.98 -9.90
CA THR A 192 -9.41 28.22 -10.60
C THR A 192 -10.49 28.78 -9.66
N GLY A 193 -11.53 29.31 -10.28
CA GLY A 193 -12.74 29.80 -9.63
C GLY A 193 -13.90 29.59 -10.58
N GLU A 194 -15.13 29.72 -10.09
CA GLU A 194 -16.34 29.39 -10.86
C GLU A 194 -16.34 29.98 -12.28
N LYS A 195 -16.12 31.29 -12.43
CA LYS A 195 -16.10 31.97 -13.74
C LYS A 195 -14.98 31.44 -14.66
N ARG A 196 -13.80 31.14 -14.11
CA ARG A 196 -12.66 30.60 -14.86
C ARG A 196 -12.95 29.18 -15.32
N LEU A 197 -13.54 28.35 -14.46
CA LEU A 197 -13.92 26.98 -14.81
C LEU A 197 -15.00 26.95 -15.89
N PHE A 198 -16.05 27.78 -15.79
CA PHE A 198 -17.05 27.89 -16.86
C PHE A 198 -16.46 28.34 -18.19
N LYS A 199 -15.52 29.29 -18.16
CA LYS A 199 -14.80 29.72 -19.37
C LYS A 199 -14.03 28.54 -19.97
N TRP A 200 -13.23 27.85 -19.17
CA TRP A 200 -12.44 26.70 -19.60
C TRP A 200 -13.31 25.58 -20.18
N LEU A 201 -14.42 25.23 -19.51
CA LEU A 201 -15.35 24.19 -19.98
C LEU A 201 -15.93 24.52 -21.36
N ARG A 202 -16.23 25.80 -21.64
CA ARG A 202 -16.71 26.22 -22.96
C ARG A 202 -15.62 26.24 -24.01
N GLU A 203 -14.42 26.68 -23.65
CA GLU A 203 -13.28 26.74 -24.55
C GLU A 203 -12.77 25.35 -24.94
N ASN A 204 -12.94 24.36 -24.06
CA ASN A 204 -12.55 22.97 -24.28
C ASN A 204 -13.71 22.09 -24.77
N GLY A 205 -14.81 22.67 -25.23
CA GLY A 205 -15.90 21.93 -25.89
C GLY A 205 -16.76 21.06 -24.96
N TYR A 206 -16.68 21.25 -23.64
CA TYR A 206 -17.54 20.55 -22.70
C TYR A 206 -18.93 21.19 -22.59
N LEU A 207 -18.97 22.53 -22.64
CA LEU A 207 -20.21 23.30 -22.62
C LEU A 207 -20.32 24.16 -23.89
N VAL A 208 -21.55 24.43 -24.33
CA VAL A 208 -21.80 25.28 -25.49
C VAL A 208 -21.33 26.71 -25.22
N LYS A 209 -20.46 27.22 -26.11
CA LYS A 209 -19.87 28.57 -26.04
C LYS A 209 -20.76 29.65 -26.67
N LYS A 210 -21.60 29.28 -27.65
CA LYS A 210 -22.46 30.20 -28.39
C LYS A 210 -23.50 30.82 -27.44
N LYS A 211 -23.58 32.14 -27.39
CA LYS A 211 -24.60 32.84 -26.60
C LYS A 211 -25.97 32.59 -27.23
N GLY A 212 -26.93 32.14 -26.42
CA GLY A 212 -28.26 31.73 -26.85
C GLY A 212 -28.90 30.86 -25.78
N VAL A 213 -30.01 30.21 -26.13
CA VAL A 213 -30.77 29.33 -25.22
C VAL A 213 -29.90 28.19 -24.71
N ASP A 214 -29.02 27.63 -25.55
CA ASP A 214 -28.14 26.53 -25.19
C ASP A 214 -26.86 26.95 -24.44
N TYR A 215 -26.70 28.22 -24.07
CA TYR A 215 -25.47 28.68 -23.43
C TYR A 215 -25.25 27.98 -22.08
N ASN A 216 -24.09 27.32 -21.93
CA ASN A 216 -23.76 26.42 -20.82
C ASN A 216 -24.47 25.07 -20.81
N SER A 217 -25.19 24.70 -21.87
CA SER A 217 -25.66 23.33 -22.03
C SER A 217 -24.47 22.39 -22.29
N PRO A 218 -24.50 21.15 -21.78
CA PRO A 218 -23.54 20.12 -22.14
C PRO A 218 -23.52 19.89 -23.65
N THR A 219 -22.34 19.77 -24.23
CA THR A 219 -22.20 19.35 -25.63
C THR A 219 -22.53 17.87 -25.79
N GLN A 220 -22.81 17.44 -27.03
CA GLN A 220 -22.99 16.02 -27.35
C GLN A 220 -21.83 15.16 -26.82
N TYR A 221 -20.59 15.63 -27.00
CA TYR A 221 -19.39 15.00 -26.44
C TYR A 221 -19.47 14.79 -24.91
N SER A 222 -19.93 15.79 -24.16
CA SER A 222 -20.03 15.68 -22.71
C SER A 222 -21.22 14.83 -22.26
N ALA A 223 -22.29 14.81 -23.05
CA ALA A 223 -23.46 13.97 -22.81
C ALA A 223 -23.12 12.49 -23.01
N GLU A 224 -22.44 12.13 -24.09
CA GLU A 224 -21.96 10.75 -24.35
C GLU A 224 -21.01 10.25 -23.26
N LEU A 225 -20.17 11.15 -22.73
CA LEU A 225 -19.31 10.84 -21.60
C LEU A 225 -20.04 10.81 -20.25
N GLY A 226 -21.29 11.28 -20.17
CA GLY A 226 -22.09 11.33 -18.94
C GLY A 226 -21.50 12.26 -17.87
N LEU A 227 -20.87 13.38 -18.29
CA LEU A 227 -20.16 14.28 -17.37
C LEU A 227 -21.06 15.28 -16.65
N PHE A 228 -22.25 15.56 -17.19
CA PHE A 228 -23.17 16.55 -16.66
C PHE A 228 -24.63 16.09 -16.67
N GLU A 229 -25.39 16.67 -15.75
CA GLU A 229 -26.85 16.76 -15.73
C GLU A 229 -27.24 18.23 -15.90
N THR A 230 -28.50 18.50 -16.25
CA THR A 230 -29.00 19.87 -16.43
C THR A 230 -30.27 20.11 -15.63
N ASP A 231 -30.33 21.25 -14.94
CA ASP A 231 -31.57 21.82 -14.42
C ASP A 231 -32.03 22.96 -15.33
N GLU A 232 -33.31 22.97 -15.68
CA GLU A 232 -33.94 24.05 -16.44
C GLU A 232 -34.78 24.94 -15.52
N THR A 233 -34.65 26.26 -15.66
CA THR A 233 -35.44 27.22 -14.90
C THR A 233 -36.04 28.26 -15.84
N THR A 234 -37.35 28.45 -15.75
CA THR A 234 -38.07 29.49 -16.48
C THR A 234 -38.00 30.81 -15.72
N ILE A 235 -37.51 31.86 -16.37
CA ILE A 235 -37.40 33.20 -15.80
C ILE A 235 -38.36 34.12 -16.54
N THR A 236 -39.37 34.63 -15.84
CA THR A 236 -40.27 35.65 -16.36
C THR A 236 -39.71 37.03 -16.02
N ARG A 237 -39.37 37.82 -17.04
CA ARG A 237 -38.91 39.20 -16.86
C ARG A 237 -40.10 40.16 -16.74
N SER A 238 -39.89 41.32 -16.13
CA SER A 238 -40.88 42.40 -15.97
C SER A 238 -41.51 42.89 -17.28
N SER A 239 -40.87 42.60 -18.42
CA SER A 239 -41.38 42.89 -19.77
C SER A 239 -42.33 41.82 -20.34
N GLY A 240 -42.73 40.80 -19.56
CA GLY A 240 -43.54 39.67 -20.02
C GLY A 240 -42.78 38.62 -20.85
N LYS A 241 -41.47 38.83 -21.09
CA LYS A 241 -40.63 37.90 -21.84
C LYS A 241 -40.24 36.72 -20.95
N ILE A 242 -40.51 35.51 -21.43
CA ILE A 242 -40.10 34.26 -20.81
C ILE A 242 -38.73 33.85 -21.36
N GLU A 243 -37.78 33.58 -20.47
CA GLU A 243 -36.43 33.11 -20.82
C GLU A 243 -36.14 31.78 -20.13
N LEU A 244 -35.70 30.78 -20.89
CA LEU A 244 -35.27 29.49 -20.36
C LEU A 244 -33.78 29.57 -19.99
N ARG A 245 -33.44 29.14 -18.77
CA ARG A 245 -32.05 29.09 -18.29
C ARG A 245 -31.66 27.67 -17.93
N ILE A 246 -30.60 27.19 -18.58
CA ILE A 246 -30.03 25.86 -18.34
C ILE A 246 -28.84 25.99 -17.38
N THR A 247 -28.83 25.18 -16.33
CA THR A 247 -27.74 25.12 -15.34
C THR A 247 -27.10 23.74 -15.34
N PRO A 248 -25.82 23.62 -15.74
CA PRO A 248 -25.13 22.33 -15.71
C PRO A 248 -24.71 21.97 -14.28
N LYS A 249 -24.97 20.72 -13.91
CA LYS A 249 -24.45 20.04 -12.73
C LYS A 249 -23.48 18.94 -13.17
N VAL A 250 -22.37 18.78 -12.47
CA VAL A 250 -21.34 17.79 -12.75
C VAL A 250 -21.71 16.49 -12.02
N THR A 251 -21.86 15.39 -12.76
CA THR A 251 -22.14 14.06 -12.21
C THR A 251 -20.95 13.55 -11.38
N GLY A 252 -21.10 12.54 -10.54
CA GLY A 252 -19.95 11.93 -9.83
C GLY A 252 -18.84 11.48 -10.80
N LYS A 253 -19.23 10.94 -11.96
CA LYS A 253 -18.32 10.61 -13.07
C LYS A 253 -17.62 11.86 -13.63
N GLY A 254 -18.36 12.93 -13.86
CA GLY A 254 -17.82 14.21 -14.31
C GLY A 254 -16.83 14.83 -13.32
N GLN A 255 -17.11 14.71 -12.02
CA GLN A 255 -16.24 15.22 -10.97
C GLN A 255 -14.88 14.52 -11.00
N LEU A 256 -14.87 13.18 -11.03
CA LEU A 256 -13.65 12.38 -11.19
C LEU A 256 -12.89 12.73 -12.47
N TYR A 257 -13.62 12.87 -13.58
CA TYR A 257 -13.04 13.18 -14.89
C TYR A 257 -12.30 14.52 -14.87
N PHE A 258 -12.95 15.61 -14.44
CA PHE A 258 -12.32 16.93 -14.45
C PHE A 258 -11.21 17.04 -13.42
N ILE A 259 -11.37 16.42 -12.26
CA ILE A 259 -10.31 16.38 -11.25
C ILE A 259 -9.04 15.72 -11.79
N ASN A 260 -9.16 14.54 -12.39
CA ASN A 260 -8.01 13.85 -12.97
C ASN A 260 -7.38 14.67 -14.11
N LYS A 261 -8.20 15.36 -14.90
CA LYS A 261 -7.74 16.23 -15.98
C LYS A 261 -6.88 17.39 -15.46
N PHE A 262 -7.38 18.15 -14.48
CA PHE A 262 -6.65 19.30 -13.94
C PHE A 262 -5.45 18.92 -13.05
N LEU A 263 -5.52 17.82 -12.30
CA LEU A 263 -4.41 17.38 -11.45
C LEU A 263 -3.34 16.56 -12.18
N GLY A 264 -3.69 15.97 -13.32
CA GLY A 264 -2.73 15.31 -14.23
C GLY A 264 -1.87 16.32 -14.98
N GLU A 265 -2.46 17.43 -15.46
CA GLU A 265 -1.75 18.50 -16.18
C GLU A 265 -0.75 19.26 -15.30
N ASN A 266 -1.05 19.45 -14.00
CA ASN A 266 -0.16 20.13 -13.05
C ASN A 266 1.09 19.32 -12.63
N GLN A 267 1.21 18.04 -13.02
CA GLN A 267 2.39 17.20 -12.70
C GLN A 267 3.41 17.15 -13.84
N THR A 268 3.10 17.72 -15.00
CA THR A 268 3.95 17.77 -16.20
C THR A 268 4.58 19.14 -16.45
N ALA A 269 4.46 20.07 -15.49
CA ALA A 269 5.05 21.42 -15.54
C ALA A 269 6.21 21.54 -14.55
#